data_AF-A0A1F6EE22-F1
#
_entry.id   AF-A0A1F6EE22-F1
#
_cell.length_a   1.000
_cell.length_b   1.000
_cell.length_c   1.000
_cell.angle_alpha   90.00
_cell.angle_beta   90.00
_cell.angle_gamma   90.00
#
_symmetry.space_group_name_H-M   'P 1'
#
loop_
_entity.id
_entity.type
_entity.pdbx_description
1 polymer ?
#
loop_
_entity_poly.entity_id
_entity_poly.type
_entity_poly.pdbx_seq_one_letter_code
_entity_poly.pdbx_strand_id
1 'polypeptide(L)'
;MIDRNTIEKLAGLSRIKISEKESAALAEDLERIVAYVSQVTEASAETPTPIKPMMHNVLREDKEPHAPGIFTEALLTQAPATVRALVKVKKIIAQD
;
A
#
# COMPACT_ATOMS: atom_id res chain seq x y z
N MET A 1 15.24 5.80 -18.59
CA MET A 1 16.19 5.20 -17.63
C MET A 1 15.77 5.54 -16.23
N ILE A 2 15.29 4.52 -15.52
CA ILE A 2 14.96 4.62 -14.11
C ILE A 2 16.26 4.53 -13.33
N ASP A 3 16.62 5.60 -12.62
CA ASP A 3 17.84 5.60 -11.81
C ASP A 3 17.62 4.92 -10.46
N ARG A 4 18.73 4.61 -9.81
CA ARG A 4 18.74 3.93 -8.53
C ARG A 4 18.04 4.74 -7.42
N ASN A 5 18.20 6.06 -7.42
CA ASN A 5 17.55 6.94 -6.44
C ASN A 5 16.02 6.84 -6.53
N THR A 6 15.49 6.68 -7.75
CA THR A 6 14.07 6.44 -7.99
C THR A 6 13.60 5.12 -7.39
N ILE A 7 14.39 4.04 -7.53
CA ILE A 7 14.10 2.74 -6.91
C ILE A 7 14.12 2.82 -5.39
N GLU A 8 15.13 3.46 -4.81
CA GLU A 8 15.23 3.63 -3.35
C GLU A 8 14.08 4.46 -2.78
N LYS A 9 13.67 5.52 -3.47
CA LYS A 9 12.50 6.33 -3.11
C LYS A 9 11.21 5.50 -3.16
N LEU A 10 11.01 4.74 -4.24
CA LEU A 10 9.83 3.88 -4.40
C LEU A 10 9.79 2.81 -3.31
N ALA A 11 10.93 2.17 -3.03
CA ALA A 11 11.09 1.21 -1.95
C ALA A 11 10.72 1.79 -0.58
N GLY A 12 11.15 3.03 -0.30
CA GLY A 12 10.80 3.77 0.90
C GLY A 12 9.30 4.03 1.04
N LEU A 13 8.64 4.45 -0.05
CA LEU A 13 7.19 4.66 -0.07
C LEU A 13 6.40 3.35 0.14
N SER A 14 6.88 2.24 -0.43
CA SER A 14 6.27 0.93 -0.30
C SER A 14 6.67 0.17 0.98
N ARG A 15 7.56 0.73 1.81
CA ARG A 15 8.14 0.08 3.01
C ARG A 15 8.81 -1.27 2.70
N ILE A 16 9.40 -1.40 1.52
CA ILE A 16 10.14 -2.60 1.08
C ILE A 16 11.62 -2.33 1.25
N LYS A 17 12.32 -3.21 1.97
CA LYS A 17 13.78 -3.16 2.05
C LYS A 17 14.35 -3.87 0.81
N ILE A 18 15.18 -3.16 0.05
CA ILE A 18 15.80 -3.65 -1.18
C ILE A 18 17.31 -3.59 -1.01
N SER A 19 18.00 -4.64 -1.42
CA SER A 19 19.45 -4.66 -1.47
C SER A 19 19.99 -3.97 -2.72
N GLU A 20 21.26 -3.60 -2.62
CA GLU A 20 22.09 -3.09 -3.71
C GLU A 20 21.94 -3.86 -5.03
N LYS A 21 21.94 -5.21 -4.94
CA LYS A 21 21.88 -6.10 -6.10
C LYS A 21 20.47 -6.15 -6.70
N GLU A 22 19.45 -6.17 -5.85
CA GLU A 22 18.04 -6.16 -6.28
C GLU A 22 17.67 -4.82 -6.92
N SER A 23 18.25 -3.70 -6.47
CA SER A 23 17.96 -2.39 -7.02
C SER A 23 18.27 -2.28 -8.52
N ALA A 24 19.36 -2.89 -8.99
CA ALA A 24 19.74 -2.86 -10.40
C ALA A 24 18.78 -3.69 -11.26
N ALA A 25 18.44 -4.90 -10.80
CA ALA A 25 17.49 -5.78 -11.49
C ALA A 25 16.10 -5.13 -11.57
N LEU A 26 15.63 -4.55 -10.47
CA LEU A 26 14.32 -3.87 -10.42
C LEU A 26 14.27 -2.62 -11.30
N ALA A 27 15.38 -1.90 -11.46
CA ALA A 27 15.44 -0.76 -12.39
C ALA A 27 15.18 -1.21 -13.83
N GLU A 28 15.82 -2.31 -14.26
CA GLU A 28 15.61 -2.88 -15.59
C GLU A 28 14.18 -3.41 -15.77
N ASP A 29 13.69 -4.17 -14.79
CA ASP A 29 12.35 -4.74 -14.83
C ASP A 29 11.28 -3.64 -14.93
N LEU A 30 11.39 -2.59 -14.10
CA LEU A 30 10.46 -1.47 -14.11
C LEU A 30 10.55 -0.65 -15.39
N GLU A 31 11.74 -0.50 -15.98
CA GLU A 31 11.89 0.18 -17.27
C GLU A 31 11.15 -0.57 -18.38
N ARG A 32 11.22 -1.90 -18.41
CA ARG A 32 10.45 -2.73 -19.36
C ARG A 32 8.94 -2.65 -19.10
N ILE A 33 8.51 -2.66 -17.84
CA ILE A 33 7.09 -2.54 -17.46
C ILE A 33 6.53 -1.19 -17.89
N VAL A 34 7.23 -0.10 -17.58
CA VAL A 34 6.80 1.26 -17.97
C VAL A 34 6.76 1.38 -19.48
N ALA A 35 7.77 0.89 -20.21
CA ALA A 35 7.78 0.90 -21.67
C ALA A 35 6.58 0.15 -22.27
N TYR A 36 6.21 -1.01 -21.70
CA TYR A 36 5.02 -1.74 -22.11
C TYR A 36 3.73 -0.96 -21.85
N VAL A 37 3.57 -0.38 -20.66
CA VAL A 37 2.38 0.41 -20.30
C VAL A 37 2.29 1.70 -21.13
N SER A 38 3.42 2.30 -21.51
CA SER A 38 3.47 3.49 -22.36
C SER A 38 2.84 3.27 -23.74
N GLN A 39 2.74 2.04 -24.24
CA GLN A 39 2.04 1.73 -25.50
C GLN A 39 0.57 2.14 -25.48
N VAL A 40 -0.06 2.25 -24.29
CA VAL A 40 -1.43 2.76 -24.14
C VAL A 40 -1.57 4.19 -24.67
N THR A 41 -0.49 4.99 -24.64
CA THR A 41 -0.51 6.37 -25.17
C THR A 41 -0.62 6.41 -26.70
N GLU A 42 -0.13 5.39 -27.39
CA GLU A 42 -0.23 5.26 -28.85
C GLU A 42 -1.63 4.87 -29.30
N ALA A 43 -2.40 4.23 -28.42
CA ALA A 43 -3.75 3.73 -28.72
C ALA A 43 -4.87 4.76 -28.45
N SER A 44 -4.59 5.90 -27.80
CA SER A 44 -5.65 6.81 -27.35
C SER A 44 -5.86 8.00 -28.29
N ALA A 45 -6.95 7.95 -29.05
CA ALA A 45 -7.68 9.12 -29.52
C ALA A 45 -8.71 9.50 -28.44
N GLU A 46 -8.62 10.73 -27.93
CA GLU A 46 -9.48 11.36 -26.90
C GLU A 46 -9.46 10.67 -25.51
N THR A 47 -9.15 11.46 -24.47
CA THR A 47 -9.25 11.01 -23.07
C THR A 47 -10.71 10.66 -22.77
N PRO A 48 -11.07 9.38 -22.53
CA PRO A 48 -12.45 9.04 -22.24
C PRO A 48 -12.89 9.73 -20.95
N THR A 49 -14.13 10.22 -20.94
CA THR A 49 -14.75 10.77 -19.74
C THR A 49 -14.62 9.75 -18.61
N PRO A 50 -14.12 10.12 -17.41
CA PRO A 50 -13.95 9.19 -16.32
C PRO A 50 -15.25 8.41 -16.08
N ILE A 51 -15.16 7.08 -16.13
CA ILE A 51 -16.31 6.22 -15.88
C ILE A 51 -16.72 6.43 -14.43
N LYS A 52 -17.88 7.05 -14.22
CA LYS A 52 -18.44 7.16 -12.88
C LYS A 52 -18.84 5.75 -12.42
N PRO A 53 -18.46 5.33 -11.21
CA PRO A 53 -18.95 4.08 -10.66
C PRO A 53 -20.48 4.12 -10.61
N MET A 54 -21.12 3.02 -10.97
CA MET A 54 -22.59 2.91 -10.98
C MET A 54 -23.22 3.21 -9.62
N MET A 55 -22.49 2.94 -8.54
CA MET A 55 -22.93 3.16 -7.17
C MET A 55 -22.43 4.51 -6.66
N HIS A 56 -23.34 5.25 -6.03
CA HIS A 56 -23.05 6.51 -5.36
C HIS A 56 -23.66 6.45 -3.95
N ASN A 57 -22.90 6.91 -2.95
CA ASN A 57 -23.37 7.07 -1.57
C ASN A 57 -24.03 5.81 -0.98
N VAL A 58 -23.41 4.64 -1.18
CA VAL A 58 -23.85 3.40 -0.53
C VAL A 58 -23.43 3.45 0.94
N LEU A 59 -24.33 3.90 1.80
CA LEU A 59 -24.11 4.05 3.24
C LEU A 59 -24.64 2.84 4.01
N ARG A 60 -23.99 2.52 5.12
CA ARG A 60 -24.48 1.59 6.13
C ARG A 60 -25.39 2.33 7.11
N GLU A 61 -26.51 1.73 7.47
CA GLU A 61 -27.38 2.18 8.55
C GLU A 61 -26.64 2.22 9.90
N ASP A 62 -26.82 3.30 10.66
CA ASP A 62 -26.21 3.45 11.99
C ASP A 62 -27.10 2.83 13.08
N LYS A 63 -26.99 1.51 13.23
CA LYS A 63 -27.83 0.71 14.14
C LYS A 63 -26.98 0.07 15.24
N GLU A 64 -26.87 -1.25 15.24
CA GLU A 64 -26.30 -2.03 16.34
C GLU A 64 -24.79 -2.25 16.14
N PRO A 65 -23.90 -1.44 16.75
CA PRO A 65 -22.48 -1.76 16.77
C PRO A 65 -22.22 -3.00 17.63
N HIS A 66 -21.14 -3.71 17.32
CA HIS A 66 -20.66 -4.76 18.22
C HIS A 66 -20.26 -4.17 19.58
N ALA A 67 -20.56 -4.91 20.64
CA ALA A 67 -20.14 -4.55 21.99
C ALA A 67 -18.60 -4.38 22.04
N PRO A 68 -18.07 -3.35 22.74
CA PRO A 68 -16.64 -3.16 22.87
C PRO A 68 -15.94 -4.40 23.42
N GLY A 69 -14.82 -4.78 22.79
CA GLY A 69 -13.97 -5.86 23.26
C GLY A 69 -14.41 -7.29 22.92
N ILE A 70 -15.58 -7.48 22.30
CA ILE A 70 -16.11 -8.81 21.97
C ILE A 70 -15.17 -9.66 21.10
N PHE A 71 -14.28 -9.04 20.33
CA PHE A 71 -13.28 -9.72 19.49
C PHE A 71 -11.83 -9.53 19.94
N THR A 72 -11.57 -8.91 21.10
CA THR A 72 -10.21 -8.56 21.51
C THR A 72 -9.27 -9.77 21.52
N GLU A 73 -9.70 -10.90 22.08
CA GLU A 73 -8.89 -12.12 22.14
C GLU A 73 -8.59 -12.69 20.74
N ALA A 74 -9.62 -12.81 19.90
CA ALA A 74 -9.50 -13.32 18.55
C ALA A 74 -8.57 -12.46 17.69
N LEU A 75 -8.66 -11.13 17.81
CA LEU A 75 -7.80 -10.19 17.11
C LEU A 75 -6.35 -10.23 17.60
N LEU A 76 -6.13 -10.25 18.92
CA LEU A 76 -4.78 -10.24 19.49
C LEU A 76 -4.03 -11.55 19.26
N THR A 77 -4.72 -12.67 19.10
CA THR A 77 -4.10 -13.96 18.74
C THR A 77 -3.45 -13.93 17.36
N GLN A 78 -3.89 -13.02 16.47
CA GLN A 78 -3.29 -12.82 15.15
C GLN A 78 -2.09 -11.86 15.16
N ALA A 79 -1.82 -11.21 16.29
CA ALA A 79 -0.71 -10.26 16.40
C ALA A 79 0.61 -11.00 16.71
N PRO A 80 1.73 -10.66 16.04
CA PRO A 80 3.02 -11.31 16.29
C PRO A 80 3.54 -11.13 17.72
N ALA A 81 3.17 -10.03 18.38
CA ALA A 81 3.54 -9.75 19.76
C ALA A 81 2.48 -8.86 20.43
N THR A 82 2.21 -9.12 21.71
CA THR A 82 1.22 -8.39 22.50
C THR A 82 1.77 -8.02 23.88
N VAL A 83 1.17 -6.99 24.50
CA VAL A 83 1.44 -6.58 25.88
C VAL A 83 0.18 -5.95 26.48
N ARG A 84 -0.29 -6.45 27.62
CA ARG A 84 -1.45 -5.89 28.36
C ARG A 84 -2.67 -5.58 27.46
N ALA A 85 -3.10 -6.55 26.67
CA ALA A 85 -4.20 -6.43 25.69
C ALA A 85 -3.98 -5.42 24.54
N LEU A 86 -2.72 -5.12 24.21
CA LEU A 86 -2.33 -4.25 23.10
C LEU A 86 -1.36 -4.98 22.15
N VAL A 87 -1.33 -4.56 20.88
CA VAL A 87 -0.29 -4.98 19.94
C VAL A 87 1.02 -4.31 20.30
N LYS A 88 2.08 -5.10 20.48
CA LYS A 88 3.39 -4.60 20.87
C LYS A 88 4.20 -4.20 19.64
N VAL A 89 4.61 -2.94 19.57
CA VAL A 89 5.51 -2.40 18.54
C VAL A 89 6.77 -1.80 19.15
N LYS A 90 7.83 -1.66 18.36
CA LYS A 90 9.02 -0.93 18.77
C LYS A 90 8.70 0.57 18.82
N LYS A 91 9.10 1.24 19.91
CA LYS A 91 9.03 2.71 20.00
C LYS A 91 10.03 3.30 19.00
N ILE A 92 9.55 4.12 18.06
CA ILE A 92 10.33 4.68 16.95
C ILE A 92 10.45 6.21 16.99
N ILE A 93 9.55 6.90 17.71
CA ILE A 93 9.64 8.35 17.91
C ILE A 93 10.17 8.58 19.33
N ALA A 94 11.35 9.21 19.43
CA ALA A 94 11.79 9.84 20.67
C ALA A 94 10.89 11.07 20.90
N GLN A 95 10.23 11.13 22.05
CA GLN A 95 9.75 12.39 22.57
C GLN A 95 10.92 12.95 23.37
N ASP A 96 11.49 14.04 22.89
CA ASP A 96 12.12 15.01 23.78
C ASP A 96 11.01 15.88 24.42
#